data_AF-A0A1Q8RKU1-F1
#
_entry.id   AF-A0A1Q8RKU1-F1
#
_cell.length_a   1.000
_cell.length_b   1.000
_cell.length_c   1.000
_cell.angle_alpha   90.00
_cell.angle_beta   90.00
_cell.angle_gamma   90.00
#
_symmetry.space_group_name_H-M   'P 1'
#
loop_
_entity.id
_entity.type
_entity.pdbx_description
1 polymer ?
#
loop_
_entity_poly.entity_id
_entity_poly.type
_entity_poly.pdbx_seq_one_letter_code
_entity_poly.pdbx_strand_id
1 'polypeptide(L)'
;MKFSIVLATIAAVASAAPSRDMSSSNRIQKRAVFTTPKTFDELSISGGKAGTAKEDALKKLSGLPADLSTVDKADLDFLNAVNKIANQAERGAYNAKIAATAPGEEALALQRAKIQNKVLKLTATVMGLQAQQAQGQDVTAKLEEENKKLQNNIASDVANAGKPATALKFEASTDNPAASEAAGAKDDATAKKAGDVVDQSLKAVGGAGGAGGAGAAGGAADNGKGKGNGSGKKAARNVVEEDAADEEDDE
;
A
#
# COMPACT_ATOMS: atom_id res chain seq x y z
N MET A 1 12.77 -82.64 -26.38
CA MET A 1 13.51 -81.36 -26.45
C MET A 1 13.24 -80.62 -25.15
N LYS A 2 14.13 -80.72 -24.15
CA LYS A 2 15.26 -79.82 -23.89
C LYS A 2 14.82 -78.43 -23.39
N PHE A 3 14.83 -78.32 -22.06
CA PHE A 3 15.11 -77.20 -21.13
C PHE A 3 15.06 -75.75 -21.62
N SER A 4 14.45 -74.88 -20.82
CA SER A 4 15.18 -73.83 -20.10
C SER A 4 14.32 -73.14 -19.03
N ILE A 5 14.79 -73.23 -17.79
CA ILE A 5 14.38 -72.45 -16.61
C ILE A 5 15.19 -71.15 -16.65
N VAL A 6 14.54 -69.99 -16.55
CA VAL A 6 15.21 -68.72 -16.25
C VAL A 6 14.68 -68.21 -14.92
N LEU A 7 15.54 -68.31 -13.90
CA LEU A 7 15.35 -67.80 -12.56
C LEU A 7 15.89 -66.37 -12.54
N ALA A 8 15.00 -65.36 -12.50
CA ALA A 8 15.39 -63.96 -12.36
C ALA A 8 15.27 -63.54 -10.89
N THR A 9 16.41 -63.42 -10.22
CA THR A 9 16.55 -62.88 -8.87
C THR A 9 16.38 -61.36 -8.90
N ILE A 10 15.31 -60.85 -8.27
CA ILE A 10 15.15 -59.41 -7.99
C ILE A 10 15.88 -59.09 -6.68
N ALA A 11 16.92 -58.27 -6.78
CA ALA A 11 17.65 -57.72 -5.64
C ALA A 11 16.78 -56.70 -4.89
N ALA A 12 16.61 -56.89 -3.59
CA ALA A 12 15.98 -55.92 -2.71
C ALA A 12 16.96 -54.77 -2.42
N VAL A 13 16.69 -53.58 -2.99
CA VAL A 13 17.31 -52.33 -2.56
C VAL A 13 16.67 -51.90 -1.25
N ALA A 14 17.44 -51.97 -0.16
CA ALA A 14 17.11 -51.32 1.09
C ALA A 14 17.32 -49.81 0.95
N SER A 15 16.23 -49.05 0.81
CA SER A 15 16.26 -47.60 0.97
C SER A 15 16.39 -47.29 2.46
N ALA A 16 17.60 -46.94 2.92
CA ALA A 16 17.80 -46.36 4.23
C ALA A 16 17.07 -45.00 4.28
N ALA A 17 15.95 -44.95 4.99
CA ALA A 17 15.26 -43.69 5.27
C ALA A 17 16.14 -42.87 6.22
N PRO A 18 16.39 -41.57 5.94
CA PRO A 18 17.04 -40.72 6.92
C PRO A 18 16.12 -40.57 8.13
N SER A 19 16.60 -41.02 9.28
CA SER A 19 16.03 -40.73 10.60
C SER A 19 15.91 -39.22 10.73
N ARG A 20 14.69 -38.70 10.62
CA ARG A 20 14.40 -37.32 11.00
C ARG A 20 14.55 -37.23 12.50
N ASP A 21 15.62 -36.58 12.93
CA ASP A 21 15.77 -36.06 14.28
C ASP A 21 14.54 -35.17 14.58
N MET A 22 13.66 -35.66 15.45
CA MET A 22 12.47 -34.96 15.95
C MET A 22 12.81 -34.13 17.20
N SER A 23 14.07 -33.74 17.39
CA SER A 23 14.45 -32.70 18.34
C SER A 23 14.32 -31.31 17.70
N SER A 24 13.10 -30.94 17.34
CA SER A 24 12.75 -29.58 16.94
C SER A 24 11.59 -29.10 17.79
N SER A 25 11.89 -28.81 19.06
CA SER A 25 11.04 -27.97 19.90
C SER A 25 10.70 -26.69 19.15
N ASN A 26 9.48 -26.63 18.63
CA ASN A 26 8.68 -25.43 18.39
C ASN A 26 9.34 -24.25 17.65
N ARG A 27 10.23 -24.48 16.68
CA ARG A 27 10.55 -23.44 15.70
C ARG A 27 9.37 -23.31 14.75
N ILE A 28 8.41 -22.45 15.11
CA ILE A 28 7.55 -21.76 14.14
C ILE A 28 8.46 -21.40 12.96
N GLN A 29 8.15 -21.91 11.77
CA GLN A 29 8.87 -21.58 10.55
C GLN A 29 8.75 -20.05 10.36
N LYS A 30 9.69 -19.27 10.91
CA LYS A 30 9.66 -17.82 10.81
C LYS A 30 9.68 -17.46 9.33
N ARG A 31 8.67 -16.71 8.88
CA ARG A 31 8.39 -16.53 7.46
C ARG A 31 9.30 -15.47 6.87
N ALA A 32 9.83 -15.73 5.67
CA ALA A 32 10.88 -14.94 5.02
C ALA A 32 10.61 -13.43 4.91
N VAL A 33 9.34 -13.00 4.85
CA VAL A 33 8.96 -11.58 4.77
C VAL A 33 9.31 -10.81 6.05
N PHE A 34 9.09 -11.41 7.21
CA PHE A 34 9.25 -10.76 8.52
C PHE A 34 10.61 -11.01 9.17
N THR A 35 11.42 -11.92 8.60
CA THR A 35 12.74 -12.30 9.15
C THR A 35 13.91 -11.57 8.51
N THR A 36 13.70 -10.89 7.39
CA THR A 36 14.76 -10.22 6.65
C THR A 36 14.40 -8.74 6.54
N PRO A 37 15.32 -7.83 6.87
CA PRO A 37 15.13 -6.41 6.61
C PRO A 37 14.71 -6.16 5.16
N LYS A 38 13.81 -5.21 4.98
CA LYS A 38 13.34 -4.79 3.67
C LYS A 38 13.55 -3.30 3.51
N THR A 39 13.99 -2.89 2.33
CA THR A 39 13.98 -1.47 1.98
C THR A 39 12.57 -1.02 1.63
N PHE A 40 12.34 0.29 1.65
CA PHE A 40 11.11 0.88 1.14
C PHE A 40 10.86 0.46 -0.30
N ASP A 41 11.88 0.52 -1.17
CA ASP A 41 11.77 0.15 -2.58
C ASP A 41 11.37 -1.33 -2.77
N GLU A 42 11.81 -2.23 -1.90
CA GLU A 42 11.41 -3.64 -1.92
C GLU A 42 9.95 -3.85 -1.47
N LEU A 43 9.46 -3.03 -0.55
CA LEU A 43 8.10 -3.11 -0.01
C LEU A 43 7.08 -2.34 -0.83
N SER A 44 7.52 -1.28 -1.51
CA SER A 44 6.65 -0.34 -2.19
C SER A 44 5.74 -1.05 -3.19
N ILE A 45 4.47 -0.65 -3.15
CA ILE A 45 3.43 -1.02 -4.11
C ILE A 45 3.06 0.17 -5.01
N SER A 46 3.85 1.23 -4.93
CA SER A 46 3.60 2.46 -5.66
C SER A 46 4.03 2.33 -7.12
N GLY A 47 3.26 2.92 -8.02
CA GLY A 47 3.56 2.99 -9.45
C GLY A 47 2.67 2.11 -10.32
N GLY A 48 3.02 2.05 -11.61
CA GLY A 48 2.29 1.25 -12.60
C GLY A 48 0.91 1.84 -12.87
N LYS A 49 -0.14 1.17 -12.39
CA LYS A 49 -1.52 1.59 -12.54
C LYS A 49 -2.23 1.53 -11.18
N ALA A 50 -3.07 2.52 -10.91
CA ALA A 50 -3.96 2.47 -9.76
C ALA A 50 -5.03 1.37 -9.92
N GLY A 51 -5.62 0.96 -8.80
CA GLY A 51 -6.77 0.07 -8.72
C GLY A 51 -6.52 -1.32 -8.12
N THR A 52 -5.28 -1.64 -7.72
CA THR A 52 -4.88 -2.94 -7.14
C THR A 52 -4.16 -2.81 -5.80
N ALA A 53 -4.14 -1.62 -5.20
CA ALA A 53 -3.29 -1.34 -4.04
C ALA A 53 -3.58 -2.25 -2.84
N LYS A 54 -4.85 -2.62 -2.63
CA LYS A 54 -5.26 -3.53 -1.55
C LYS A 54 -4.62 -4.91 -1.73
N GLU A 55 -4.78 -5.49 -2.91
CA GLU A 55 -4.27 -6.82 -3.23
C GLU A 55 -2.73 -6.84 -3.17
N ASP A 56 -2.09 -5.78 -3.67
CA ASP A 56 -0.64 -5.64 -3.66
C ASP A 56 -0.10 -5.49 -2.23
N ALA A 57 -0.75 -4.69 -1.37
CA ALA A 57 -0.38 -4.55 0.04
C ALA A 57 -0.49 -5.88 0.79
N LEU A 58 -1.61 -6.59 0.65
CA LEU A 58 -1.82 -7.89 1.28
C LEU A 58 -0.80 -8.93 0.80
N LYS A 59 -0.43 -8.88 -0.48
CA LYS A 59 0.62 -9.76 -1.03
C LYS A 59 1.99 -9.45 -0.42
N LYS A 60 2.38 -8.18 -0.35
CA LYS A 60 3.67 -7.75 0.22
C LYS A 60 3.81 -8.08 1.70
N LEU A 61 2.71 -7.97 2.45
CA LEU A 61 2.67 -8.22 3.89
C LEU A 61 2.16 -9.62 4.24
N SER A 62 2.03 -10.50 3.25
CA SER A 62 1.60 -11.88 3.49
C SER A 62 2.64 -12.61 4.35
N GLY A 63 2.17 -13.26 5.42
CA GLY A 63 3.04 -14.12 6.23
C GLY A 63 2.78 -14.14 7.73
N LEU A 64 1.82 -13.38 8.24
CA LEU A 64 1.37 -13.58 9.62
C LEU A 64 0.84 -15.02 9.83
N PRO A 65 0.94 -15.57 11.05
CA PRO A 65 0.26 -16.81 11.41
C PRO A 65 -1.26 -16.69 11.23
N ALA A 66 -1.92 -17.83 11.02
CA ALA A 66 -3.38 -17.87 10.93
C ALA A 66 -4.04 -17.53 12.29
N ASP A 67 -3.40 -17.94 13.38
CA ASP A 67 -3.76 -17.52 14.73
C ASP A 67 -2.99 -16.23 15.06
N LEU A 68 -3.70 -15.10 15.07
CA LEU A 68 -3.08 -13.81 15.32
C LEU A 68 -2.66 -13.61 16.79
N SER A 69 -3.15 -14.43 17.72
CA SER A 69 -2.72 -14.36 19.12
C SER A 69 -1.26 -14.81 19.28
N THR A 70 -0.73 -15.60 18.34
CA THR A 70 0.64 -16.13 18.37
C THR A 70 1.63 -15.28 17.56
N VAL A 71 1.26 -14.08 17.13
CA VAL A 71 2.16 -13.18 16.38
C VAL A 71 3.32 -12.75 17.28
N ASP A 72 4.55 -12.97 16.82
CA ASP A 72 5.74 -12.61 17.59
C ASP A 72 5.93 -11.09 17.59
N LYS A 73 6.54 -10.57 18.66
CA LYS A 73 6.91 -9.15 18.77
C LYS A 73 7.74 -8.65 17.57
N ALA A 74 8.59 -9.50 17.00
CA ALA A 74 9.39 -9.16 15.83
C ALA A 74 8.53 -8.90 14.58
N ASP A 75 7.42 -9.61 14.40
CA ASP A 75 6.50 -9.40 13.28
C ASP A 75 5.74 -8.08 13.47
N LEU A 76 5.32 -7.77 14.71
CA LEU A 76 4.72 -6.48 15.06
C LEU A 76 5.70 -5.31 14.82
N ASP A 77 6.97 -5.47 15.20
CA ASP A 77 8.02 -4.47 14.97
C ASP A 77 8.28 -4.25 13.49
N PHE A 78 8.27 -5.32 12.69
CA PHE A 78 8.35 -5.23 11.25
C PHE A 78 7.16 -4.45 10.67
N LEU A 79 5.91 -4.76 11.05
CA LEU A 79 4.72 -4.03 10.59
C LEU A 79 4.80 -2.54 10.95
N ASN A 80 5.23 -2.23 12.17
CA ASN A 80 5.46 -0.85 12.61
C ASN A 80 6.56 -0.18 11.78
N ALA A 81 7.66 -0.88 11.48
CA ALA A 81 8.71 -0.35 10.63
C ALA A 81 8.22 -0.08 9.20
N VAL A 82 7.38 -0.95 8.63
CA VAL A 82 6.71 -0.69 7.34
C VAL A 82 5.87 0.59 7.40
N ASN A 83 5.05 0.75 8.44
CA ASN A 83 4.27 1.98 8.64
C ASN A 83 5.19 3.21 8.65
N LYS A 84 6.26 3.20 9.46
CA LYS A 84 7.18 4.32 9.62
C LYS A 84 7.85 4.72 8.30
N ILE A 85 8.46 3.77 7.59
CA ILE A 85 9.16 4.10 6.35
C ILE A 85 8.20 4.53 5.24
N ALA A 86 6.98 3.98 5.20
CA ALA A 86 5.95 4.42 4.27
C ALA A 86 5.45 5.84 4.60
N ASN A 87 5.29 6.17 5.88
CA ASN A 87 4.93 7.52 6.33
C ASN A 87 6.03 8.54 5.99
N GLN A 88 7.30 8.17 6.18
CA GLN A 88 8.43 9.02 5.82
C GLN A 88 8.52 9.24 4.30
N ALA A 89 8.32 8.22 3.49
CA ALA A 89 8.28 8.37 2.04
C ALA A 89 7.12 9.26 1.58
N GLU A 90 5.97 9.17 2.27
CA GLU A 90 4.82 10.03 2.03
C GLU A 90 5.17 11.52 2.24
N ARG A 91 5.75 11.84 3.41
CA ARG A 91 6.08 13.20 3.83
C ARG A 91 7.29 13.78 3.10
N GLY A 92 8.35 12.97 2.98
CA GLY A 92 9.65 13.38 2.45
C GLY A 92 9.79 13.29 0.94
N ALA A 93 9.22 12.25 0.31
CA ALA A 93 9.37 12.02 -1.12
C ALA A 93 8.14 12.47 -1.92
N TYR A 94 6.95 11.96 -1.59
CA TYR A 94 5.74 12.24 -2.37
C TYR A 94 5.28 13.69 -2.24
N ASN A 95 5.12 14.20 -1.01
CA ASN A 95 4.70 15.60 -0.82
C ASN A 95 5.70 16.56 -1.47
N ALA A 96 7.01 16.37 -1.25
CA ALA A 96 8.04 17.20 -1.86
C ALA A 96 7.99 17.16 -3.39
N LYS A 97 7.87 15.97 -3.98
CA LYS A 97 7.82 15.84 -5.45
C LYS A 97 6.56 16.43 -6.05
N ILE A 98 5.39 16.21 -5.43
CA ILE A 98 4.11 16.77 -5.90
C ILE A 98 4.15 18.30 -5.79
N ALA A 99 4.61 18.85 -4.66
CA ALA A 99 4.73 20.29 -4.45
C ALA A 99 5.68 20.99 -5.43
N ALA A 100 6.66 20.26 -5.97
CA ALA A 100 7.58 20.73 -6.99
C ALA A 100 7.09 20.49 -8.44
N THR A 101 6.00 19.74 -8.63
CA THR A 101 5.47 19.39 -9.95
C THR A 101 4.45 20.44 -10.43
N ALA A 102 4.45 20.74 -11.72
CA ALA A 102 3.43 21.62 -12.29
C ALA A 102 2.04 20.94 -12.24
N PRO A 103 0.95 21.68 -12.02
CA PRO A 103 -0.39 21.11 -12.06
C PRO A 103 -0.68 20.41 -13.40
N GLY A 104 -1.16 19.17 -13.33
CA GLY A 104 -1.45 18.34 -14.48
C GLY A 104 -1.44 16.85 -14.17
N GLU A 105 -1.44 16.04 -15.23
CA GLU A 105 -1.51 14.58 -15.10
C GLU A 105 -0.29 13.98 -14.38
N GLU A 106 0.89 14.60 -14.47
CA GLU A 106 2.09 14.15 -13.74
C GLU A 106 1.88 14.24 -12.23
N ALA A 107 1.35 15.36 -11.72
CA ALA A 107 1.01 15.51 -10.31
C ALA A 107 -0.07 14.52 -9.87
N LEU A 108 -1.07 14.24 -10.72
CA LEU A 108 -2.09 13.23 -10.43
C LEU A 108 -1.52 11.81 -10.43
N ALA A 109 -0.54 11.51 -11.27
CA ALA A 109 0.15 10.21 -11.28
C ALA A 109 0.98 9.99 -10.02
N LEU A 110 1.65 11.04 -9.53
CA LEU A 110 2.34 11.04 -8.24
C LEU A 110 1.35 10.89 -7.08
N GLN A 111 0.20 11.57 -7.12
CA GLN A 111 -0.84 11.44 -6.10
C GLN A 111 -1.41 10.02 -6.02
N ARG A 112 -1.62 9.35 -7.17
CA ARG A 112 -2.08 7.95 -7.18
C ARG A 112 -1.03 7.00 -6.57
N ALA A 113 0.25 7.23 -6.85
CA ALA A 113 1.33 6.49 -6.20
C ALA A 113 1.40 6.76 -4.69
N LYS A 114 1.17 8.00 -4.25
CA LYS A 114 1.01 8.35 -2.83
C LYS A 114 -0.17 7.59 -2.18
N ILE A 115 -1.31 7.47 -2.86
CA ILE A 115 -2.46 6.68 -2.38
C ILE A 115 -2.10 5.20 -2.24
N GLN A 116 -1.42 4.61 -3.22
CA GLN A 116 -0.93 3.23 -3.12
C GLN A 116 -0.01 3.04 -1.90
N ASN A 117 0.91 3.98 -1.67
CA ASN A 117 1.76 3.98 -0.47
C ASN A 117 0.94 4.07 0.84
N LYS A 118 -0.09 4.94 0.90
CA LYS A 118 -1.00 5.03 2.05
C LYS A 118 -1.72 3.70 2.31
N VAL A 119 -2.16 3.00 1.26
CA VAL A 119 -2.80 1.68 1.42
C VAL A 119 -1.83 0.67 2.04
N LEU A 120 -0.55 0.65 1.62
CA LEU A 120 0.47 -0.20 2.26
C LEU A 120 0.66 0.15 3.74
N LYS A 121 0.85 1.44 4.06
CA LYS A 121 1.00 1.96 5.43
C LYS A 121 -0.14 1.50 6.34
N LEU A 122 -1.37 1.80 5.94
CA LEU A 122 -2.58 1.52 6.71
C LEU A 122 -2.87 0.02 6.80
N THR A 123 -2.54 -0.76 5.76
CA THR A 123 -2.64 -2.23 5.83
C THR A 123 -1.72 -2.79 6.89
N ALA A 124 -0.46 -2.31 6.97
CA ALA A 124 0.46 -2.73 8.03
C ALA A 124 -0.06 -2.35 9.43
N THR A 125 -0.58 -1.13 9.60
CA THR A 125 -1.20 -0.66 10.86
C THR A 125 -2.37 -1.56 11.28
N VAL A 126 -3.33 -1.78 10.38
CA VAL A 126 -4.52 -2.60 10.66
C VAL A 126 -4.15 -4.04 10.99
N MET A 127 -3.20 -4.65 10.28
CA MET A 127 -2.71 -5.99 10.60
C MET A 127 -2.06 -6.05 11.99
N GLY A 128 -1.28 -5.04 12.37
CA GLY A 128 -0.68 -4.93 13.70
C GLY A 128 -1.73 -4.79 14.80
N LEU A 129 -2.71 -3.91 14.62
CA LEU A 129 -3.82 -3.71 15.57
C LEU A 129 -4.68 -4.97 15.71
N GLN A 130 -4.97 -5.69 14.62
CA GLN A 130 -5.69 -6.96 14.68
C GLN A 130 -4.93 -8.02 15.51
N ALA A 131 -3.61 -8.08 15.37
CA ALA A 131 -2.78 -8.96 16.18
C ALA A 131 -2.76 -8.54 17.66
N GLN A 132 -2.63 -7.25 17.96
CA GLN A 132 -2.71 -6.73 19.32
C GLN A 132 -4.08 -7.02 19.96
N GLN A 133 -5.17 -6.84 19.23
CA GLN A 133 -6.52 -7.17 19.67
C GLN A 133 -6.65 -8.66 19.98
N ALA A 134 -6.14 -9.54 19.09
CA ALA A 134 -6.11 -10.99 19.30
C ALA A 134 -5.26 -11.41 20.51
N GLN A 135 -4.28 -10.59 20.90
CA GLN A 135 -3.46 -10.74 22.10
C GLN A 135 -4.10 -10.13 23.36
N GLY A 136 -5.33 -9.62 23.27
CA GLY A 136 -6.11 -9.12 24.40
C GLY A 136 -5.92 -7.64 24.71
N GLN A 137 -5.27 -6.86 23.82
CA GLN A 137 -5.20 -5.41 23.98
C GLN A 137 -6.51 -4.75 23.53
N ASP A 138 -6.95 -3.73 24.26
CA ASP A 138 -8.11 -2.91 23.85
C ASP A 138 -7.66 -1.84 22.86
N VAL A 139 -7.76 -2.18 21.58
CA VAL A 139 -7.43 -1.31 20.44
C VAL A 139 -8.63 -1.06 19.54
N THR A 140 -9.84 -1.32 20.03
CA THR A 140 -11.08 -1.36 19.21
C THR A 140 -11.32 -0.03 18.50
N ALA A 141 -11.23 1.09 19.21
CA ALA A 141 -11.43 2.42 18.64
C ALA A 141 -10.37 2.76 17.58
N LYS A 142 -9.07 2.54 17.88
CA LYS A 142 -7.97 2.79 16.94
C LYS A 142 -8.08 1.89 15.70
N LEU A 143 -8.51 0.62 15.86
CA LEU A 143 -8.73 -0.30 14.75
C LEU A 143 -9.87 0.17 13.83
N GLU A 144 -10.98 0.65 14.37
CA GLU A 144 -12.10 1.18 13.57
C GLU A 144 -11.69 2.41 12.77
N GLU A 145 -10.95 3.32 13.41
CA GLU A 145 -10.44 4.54 12.79
C GLU A 145 -9.48 4.22 11.64
N GLU A 146 -8.43 3.43 11.92
CA GLU A 146 -7.42 3.07 10.92
C GLU A 146 -8.03 2.25 9.77
N ASN A 147 -9.02 1.40 10.05
CA ASN A 147 -9.74 0.68 9.01
C ASN A 147 -10.58 1.63 8.14
N LYS A 148 -11.20 2.67 8.71
CA LYS A 148 -11.92 3.69 7.92
C LYS A 148 -10.97 4.44 6.98
N LYS A 149 -9.80 4.88 7.48
CA LYS A 149 -8.75 5.51 6.67
C LYS A 149 -8.29 4.57 5.54
N LEU A 150 -8.08 3.29 5.86
CA LEU A 150 -7.70 2.27 4.88
C LEU A 150 -8.76 2.12 3.78
N GLN A 151 -10.04 1.99 4.15
CA GLN A 151 -11.13 1.86 3.17
C GLN A 151 -11.26 3.10 2.28
N ASN A 152 -11.10 4.32 2.82
CA ASN A 152 -11.13 5.55 2.04
C ASN A 152 -10.03 5.56 0.96
N ASN A 153 -8.81 5.16 1.32
CA ASN A 153 -7.67 5.13 0.40
C ASN A 153 -7.80 4.00 -0.63
N ILE A 154 -8.31 2.83 -0.25
CA ILE A 154 -8.65 1.74 -1.19
C ILE A 154 -9.70 2.22 -2.19
N ALA A 155 -10.78 2.85 -1.73
CA ALA A 155 -11.82 3.38 -2.60
C ALA A 155 -11.28 4.43 -3.58
N SER A 156 -10.33 5.26 -3.13
CA SER A 156 -9.66 6.26 -3.96
C SER A 156 -8.75 5.64 -5.01
N ASP A 157 -8.00 4.59 -4.66
CA ASP A 157 -7.19 3.82 -5.62
C ASP A 157 -8.08 3.16 -6.69
N VAL A 158 -9.15 2.48 -6.26
CA VAL A 158 -10.14 1.83 -7.15
C VAL A 158 -10.83 2.85 -8.07
N ALA A 159 -11.20 4.03 -7.56
CA ALA A 159 -11.79 5.08 -8.38
C ALA A 159 -10.85 5.60 -9.48
N ASN A 160 -9.54 5.38 -9.33
CA ASN A 160 -8.51 5.73 -10.30
C ASN A 160 -8.04 4.53 -11.13
N ALA A 161 -8.73 3.39 -11.07
CA ALA A 161 -8.32 2.15 -11.71
C ALA A 161 -7.85 2.33 -13.17
N GLY A 162 -6.70 1.75 -13.49
CA GLY A 162 -6.11 1.78 -14.83
C GLY A 162 -5.34 3.05 -15.20
N LYS A 163 -5.48 4.14 -14.43
CA LYS A 163 -4.72 5.38 -14.63
C LYS A 163 -3.26 5.20 -14.20
N PRO A 164 -2.29 5.83 -14.89
CA PRO A 164 -0.88 5.71 -14.55
C PRO A 164 -0.57 6.20 -13.13
N ALA A 165 0.29 5.48 -12.41
CA ALA A 165 0.86 5.93 -11.14
C ALA A 165 2.39 6.01 -11.26
N THR A 166 2.99 7.05 -10.71
CA THR A 166 4.45 7.31 -10.82
C THR A 166 5.13 6.98 -9.50
N ALA A 167 5.87 5.88 -9.47
CA ALA A 167 6.65 5.47 -8.30
C ALA A 167 7.80 6.44 -8.01
N LEU A 168 8.10 6.63 -6.73
CA LEU A 168 9.33 7.27 -6.26
C LEU A 168 10.19 6.27 -5.50
N LYS A 169 11.50 6.48 -5.56
CA LYS A 169 12.44 5.80 -4.67
C LYS A 169 12.54 6.56 -3.36
N PHE A 170 12.75 5.84 -2.27
CA PHE A 170 13.03 6.44 -0.98
C PHE A 170 14.00 5.55 -0.19
N GLU A 171 15.08 6.14 0.29
CA GLU A 171 16.10 5.41 1.04
C GLU A 171 15.64 5.26 2.50
N ALA A 172 15.02 4.12 2.78
CA ALA A 172 14.59 3.73 4.12
C ALA A 172 14.57 2.21 4.22
N SER A 173 14.70 1.67 5.43
CA SER A 173 14.76 0.23 5.65
C SER A 173 14.16 -0.16 7.00
N THR A 174 13.56 -1.36 7.07
CA THR A 174 12.88 -1.84 8.28
C THR A 174 13.81 -2.21 9.42
N ASP A 175 15.11 -2.38 9.19
CA ASP A 175 16.12 -2.58 10.24
C ASP A 175 16.52 -1.29 10.96
N ASN A 176 16.47 -0.16 10.26
CA ASN A 176 16.76 1.16 10.82
C ASN A 176 15.77 2.21 10.28
N PRO A 177 14.48 2.12 10.66
CA PRO A 177 13.45 3.04 10.16
C PRO A 177 13.71 4.49 10.61
N ALA A 178 14.52 4.70 11.65
CA ALA A 178 14.88 6.04 12.14
C ALA A 178 15.87 6.77 11.22
N ALA A 179 16.69 6.05 10.44
CA ALA A 179 17.72 6.67 9.59
C ALA A 179 17.16 7.65 8.55
N SER A 180 15.91 7.43 8.14
CA SER A 180 15.19 8.24 7.14
C SER A 180 14.24 9.27 7.74
N GLU A 181 14.16 9.40 9.07
CA GLU A 181 13.25 10.35 9.74
C GLU A 181 13.53 11.80 9.35
N ALA A 182 14.79 12.21 9.27
CA ALA A 182 15.15 13.56 8.85
C ALA A 182 14.71 13.87 7.41
N ALA A 183 14.79 12.87 6.51
CA ALA A 183 14.32 12.99 5.13
C ALA A 183 12.78 12.97 5.05
N GLY A 184 12.10 12.32 5.99
CA GLY A 184 10.64 12.23 6.11
C GLY A 184 10.04 13.18 7.16
N ALA A 185 10.75 14.24 7.53
CA ALA A 185 10.29 15.19 8.53
C ALA A 185 8.99 15.87 8.10
N LYS A 186 8.15 16.23 9.07
CA LYS A 186 6.92 16.97 8.81
C LYS A 186 7.27 18.32 8.20
N ASP A 187 6.66 18.64 7.08
CA ASP A 187 6.68 19.97 6.51
C ASP A 187 5.28 20.30 5.98
N ASP A 188 4.50 20.94 6.84
CA ASP A 188 3.10 21.30 6.55
C ASP A 188 2.99 22.26 5.37
N ALA A 189 3.99 23.12 5.16
CA ALA A 189 3.99 24.03 4.02
C ALA A 189 4.15 23.24 2.70
N THR A 190 5.06 22.26 2.69
CA THR A 190 5.24 21.36 1.54
C THR A 190 4.02 20.47 1.32
N ALA A 191 3.45 19.88 2.38
CA ALA A 191 2.23 19.08 2.30
C ALA A 191 1.05 19.90 1.75
N LYS A 192 0.84 21.11 2.28
CA LYS A 192 -0.21 22.02 1.78
C LYS A 192 0.01 22.36 0.31
N LYS A 193 1.23 22.70 -0.08
CA LYS A 193 1.55 23.02 -1.48
C LYS A 193 1.30 21.84 -2.41
N ALA A 194 1.63 20.62 -1.98
CA ALA A 194 1.31 19.40 -2.72
C ALA A 194 -0.21 19.25 -2.93
N GLY A 195 -1.00 19.47 -1.87
CA GLY A 195 -2.46 19.51 -1.94
C GLY A 195 -2.98 20.54 -2.94
N ASP A 196 -2.46 21.78 -2.89
CA ASP A 196 -2.84 22.85 -3.82
C ASP A 196 -2.54 22.47 -5.28
N VAL A 197 -1.39 21.84 -5.56
CA VAL A 197 -1.02 21.34 -6.89
C VAL A 197 -1.98 20.26 -7.37
N VAL A 198 -2.32 19.27 -6.53
CA VAL A 198 -3.29 18.22 -6.88
C VAL A 198 -4.65 18.82 -7.19
N ASP A 199 -5.11 19.76 -6.38
CA ASP A 199 -6.39 20.44 -6.56
C ASP A 199 -6.46 21.23 -7.88
N GLN A 200 -5.38 21.94 -8.23
CA GLN A 200 -5.24 22.61 -9.51
C GLN A 200 -5.22 21.60 -10.67
N SER A 201 -4.54 20.47 -10.50
CA SER A 201 -4.47 19.40 -11.50
C SER A 201 -5.85 18.79 -11.77
N LEU A 202 -6.62 18.51 -10.73
CA LEU A 202 -8.00 18.02 -10.84
C LEU A 202 -8.92 19.03 -11.55
N LYS A 203 -8.73 20.33 -11.29
CA LYS A 203 -9.47 21.39 -11.99
C LYS A 203 -9.09 21.46 -13.46
N ALA A 204 -7.81 21.33 -13.80
CA ALA A 204 -7.33 21.35 -15.18
C ALA A 204 -7.91 20.19 -16.01
N VAL A 205 -7.86 18.96 -15.47
CA VAL A 205 -8.40 17.78 -16.18
C VAL A 205 -9.93 17.76 -16.21
N GLY A 206 -10.60 18.31 -15.19
CA GLY A 206 -12.06 18.43 -15.13
C GLY A 206 -12.62 19.62 -15.94
N GLY A 207 -11.81 20.64 -16.22
CA GLY A 207 -12.16 21.83 -17.00
C GLY A 207 -11.92 21.68 -18.50
N ALA A 208 -11.13 20.69 -18.93
CA ALA A 208 -10.84 20.41 -20.34
C ALA A 208 -12.06 19.93 -21.16
N GLY A 209 -13.22 19.72 -20.54
CA GLY A 209 -14.49 19.42 -21.23
C GLY A 209 -15.24 20.65 -21.78
N GLY A 210 -14.70 21.88 -21.62
CA GLY A 210 -15.43 23.12 -21.92
C GLY A 210 -14.77 24.07 -22.93
N ALA A 211 -13.72 23.67 -23.63
CA ALA A 211 -13.03 24.54 -24.60
C ALA A 211 -12.88 23.85 -25.97
N GLY A 212 -14.01 23.60 -26.62
CA GLY A 212 -14.07 23.18 -28.02
C GLY A 212 -14.96 24.12 -28.82
N GLY A 213 -14.35 25.00 -29.63
CA GLY A 213 -14.97 25.62 -30.80
C GLY A 213 -15.86 26.84 -30.57
N ALA A 214 -15.25 28.04 -30.51
CA ALA A 214 -15.95 29.26 -30.91
C ALA A 214 -16.02 29.32 -32.45
N GLY A 215 -17.00 28.61 -33.02
CA GLY A 215 -17.49 28.80 -34.37
C GLY A 215 -18.96 29.27 -34.28
N ALA A 216 -19.24 30.44 -34.84
CA ALA A 216 -20.53 31.11 -34.77
C ALA A 216 -21.69 30.29 -35.37
N ALA A 217 -22.81 30.20 -34.65
CA ALA A 217 -24.19 30.33 -35.15
C ALA A 217 -25.17 30.17 -33.98
N GLY A 218 -26.21 31.01 -33.95
CA GLY A 218 -27.06 31.22 -32.79
C GLY A 218 -28.18 30.20 -32.58
N GLY A 219 -28.93 30.44 -31.50
CA GLY A 219 -30.33 30.08 -31.39
C GLY A 219 -30.69 29.10 -30.28
N ALA A 220 -31.49 29.63 -29.35
CA ALA A 220 -32.47 28.93 -28.51
C ALA A 220 -31.98 28.12 -27.30
N ALA A 221 -32.55 28.51 -26.16
CA ALA A 221 -32.44 27.91 -24.86
C ALA A 221 -33.08 26.51 -24.80
N ASP A 222 -32.45 25.60 -24.08
CA ASP A 222 -33.17 24.56 -23.36
C ASP A 222 -32.42 24.20 -22.06
N ASN A 223 -33.21 24.07 -20.99
CA ASN A 223 -32.78 24.06 -19.60
C ASN A 223 -32.76 22.61 -19.11
N GLY A 224 -31.74 21.85 -19.51
CA GLY A 224 -31.56 20.43 -19.17
C GLY A 224 -30.58 20.23 -18.00
N LYS A 225 -31.12 20.14 -16.78
CA LYS A 225 -30.37 19.84 -15.54
C LYS A 225 -29.85 18.39 -15.54
N GLY A 226 -28.73 18.15 -16.22
CA GLY A 226 -28.00 16.88 -16.18
C GLY A 226 -27.14 16.75 -14.92
N LYS A 227 -27.58 15.93 -13.96
CA LYS A 227 -26.74 15.45 -12.85
C LYS A 227 -25.62 14.55 -13.40
N GLY A 228 -24.49 15.14 -13.75
CA GLY A 228 -23.25 14.42 -14.07
C GLY A 228 -22.60 13.86 -12.79
N ASN A 229 -22.27 12.57 -12.82
CA ASN A 229 -21.78 11.77 -11.71
C ASN A 229 -20.45 12.32 -11.13
N GLY A 230 -20.52 12.98 -9.97
CA GLY A 230 -19.39 13.66 -9.31
C GLY A 230 -18.55 12.78 -8.37
N SER A 231 -18.62 11.45 -8.49
CA SER A 231 -17.96 10.51 -7.58
C SER A 231 -16.43 10.62 -7.59
N GLY A 232 -15.81 10.85 -8.76
CA GLY A 232 -14.35 11.00 -8.86
C GLY A 232 -13.80 12.28 -8.22
N LYS A 233 -14.58 13.36 -8.15
CA LYS A 233 -14.15 14.66 -7.61
C LYS A 233 -14.20 14.72 -6.08
N LYS A 234 -15.08 13.90 -5.46
CA LYS A 234 -15.15 13.75 -4.00
C LYS A 234 -14.07 12.81 -3.45
N ALA A 235 -13.80 11.69 -4.13
CA ALA A 235 -12.81 10.71 -3.67
C ALA A 235 -11.39 11.30 -3.61
N ALA A 236 -10.98 12.07 -4.64
CA ALA A 236 -9.65 12.68 -4.65
C ALA A 236 -9.48 13.85 -3.66
N ARG A 237 -10.58 14.52 -3.24
CA ARG A 237 -10.54 15.59 -2.24
C ARG A 237 -10.41 15.08 -0.81
N ASN A 238 -11.06 13.97 -0.48
CA ASN A 238 -10.97 13.41 0.88
C ASN A 238 -9.53 13.04 1.29
N VAL A 239 -8.67 12.65 0.35
CA VAL A 239 -7.27 12.27 0.64
C VAL A 239 -6.39 13.49 0.96
N VAL A 240 -6.72 14.67 0.44
CA VAL A 240 -5.95 15.92 0.66
C VAL A 240 -6.32 16.56 2.01
N GLU A 241 -7.56 16.43 2.47
CA GLU A 241 -7.97 16.92 3.80
C GLU A 241 -7.49 16.02 4.95
N GLU A 242 -7.38 14.69 4.75
CA GLU A 242 -6.80 13.79 5.76
C GLU A 242 -5.31 14.11 6.07
N ASP A 243 -4.57 14.74 5.14
CA ASP A 243 -3.18 15.16 5.39
C ASP A 243 -3.04 16.27 6.46
N ALA A 244 -4.12 17.01 6.77
CA ALA A 244 -4.08 18.14 7.70
C ALA A 244 -4.65 17.84 9.10
N ALA A 245 -5.39 16.74 9.28
CA ALA A 245 -6.18 16.49 10.48
C ALA A 245 -5.67 15.33 11.37
N ASP A 246 -4.82 14.42 10.86
CA ASP A 246 -4.64 13.08 11.47
C ASP A 246 -3.27 12.80 12.10
N GLU A 247 -2.44 13.83 12.39
CA GLU A 247 -1.08 13.59 12.89
C GLU A 247 -0.90 13.77 14.42
N GLU A 248 -1.96 13.74 15.23
CA GLU A 248 -1.84 13.93 16.70
C GLU A 248 -1.61 12.63 17.52
N ASP A 249 -1.76 11.42 16.95
CA ASP A 249 -1.86 10.18 17.76
C ASP A 249 -0.85 9.05 17.46
N ASP A 250 0.25 9.32 16.74
CA ASP A 250 1.29 8.33 16.40
C ASP A 250 2.66 8.60 17.07
N GLU A 251 2.65 8.84 18.39
CA GLU A 251 3.81 8.63 19.28
C GLU A 251 3.59 7.46 20.26
#